data_AF-A0A651E2S0-F1
#
_entry.id   AF-A0A651E2S0-F1
#
_cell.length_a   1.000
_cell.length_b   1.000
_cell.length_c   1.000
_cell.angle_alpha   90.00
_cell.angle_beta   90.00
_cell.angle_gamma   90.00
#
_symmetry.space_group_name_H-M   'P 1'
#
loop_
_entity.id
_entity.type
_entity.pdbx_description
1 polymer ?
#
loop_
_entity_poly.entity_id
_entity_poly.type
_entity_poly.pdbx_seq_one_letter_code
_entity_poly.pdbx_strand_id
1 'polypeptide(L)'
;MFQIIEQGGVIMILILVLSVFAVAIITERLLYFRKIQTDEEQFISRLKRTLEKGHFEEALSICENNPAPITNLMRVGIEHRNYSAETIKATITDAASLEVPRMERYLSFLGTIAHISPLLGLLGTVTGNIQAFGVLGDFGAVGDPSLLARGISEALLTTAAGIIVSIPAIVFYNYLVSRVNHSIIRLENRVSELVMLLKGPEMAATEAGIRDATAAKLAAEETDDSFPSL
;
A
#
# COMPACT_ATOMS: atom_id res chain seq x y z
N MET A 1 13.83 -1.04 35.33
CA MET A 1 13.12 -1.56 34.14
C MET A 1 12.69 -3.01 34.29
N PHE A 2 13.55 -3.96 34.66
CA PHE A 2 13.12 -5.37 34.87
C PHE A 2 12.03 -5.55 35.94
N GLN A 3 12.04 -4.76 37.02
CA GLN A 3 10.97 -4.76 38.03
C GLN A 3 9.58 -4.30 37.50
N ILE A 4 9.53 -3.49 36.43
CA ILE A 4 8.28 -3.05 35.80
C ILE A 4 7.63 -4.19 34.99
N ILE A 5 8.47 -5.07 34.43
CA ILE A 5 8.06 -6.21 33.62
C ILE A 5 7.59 -7.36 34.50
N GLU A 6 8.24 -7.59 35.64
CA GLU A 6 7.76 -8.55 36.65
C GLU A 6 6.47 -8.09 37.33
N GLN A 7 6.26 -6.78 37.44
CA GLN A 7 5.03 -6.25 38.02
C GLN A 7 3.87 -6.36 37.04
N GLY A 8 3.93 -5.87 35.79
CA GLY A 8 2.76 -5.77 34.88
C GLY A 8 2.09 -7.07 34.37
N GLY A 9 2.46 -8.23 34.91
CA GLY A 9 1.85 -9.52 34.59
C GLY A 9 1.99 -9.96 33.13
N VAL A 10 1.22 -10.99 32.74
CA VAL A 10 1.24 -11.58 31.40
C VAL A 10 0.84 -10.57 30.32
N ILE A 11 -0.06 -9.63 30.64
CA ILE A 11 -0.57 -8.62 29.71
C ILE A 11 0.52 -7.63 29.30
N MET A 12 1.39 -7.21 30.24
CA MET A 12 2.53 -6.33 29.90
C MET A 12 3.48 -7.00 28.91
N ILE A 13 3.77 -8.29 29.09
CA ILE A 13 4.64 -9.06 28.17
C ILE A 13 4.01 -9.09 26.77
N LEU A 14 2.70 -9.31 26.67
CA LEU A 14 1.98 -9.26 25.39
C LEU A 14 2.10 -7.89 24.71
N ILE A 15 1.90 -6.79 25.45
CA ILE A 15 2.04 -5.42 24.92
C ILE A 15 3.47 -5.17 24.42
N LEU A 16 4.48 -5.62 25.16
CA LEU A 16 5.89 -5.49 24.76
C LEU A 16 6.19 -6.26 23.47
N VAL A 17 5.67 -7.49 23.34
CA VAL A 17 5.81 -8.27 22.10
C VAL A 17 5.16 -7.54 20.92
N LEU A 18 3.94 -7.01 21.09
CA LEU A 18 3.28 -6.21 20.06
C LEU A 18 4.06 -4.94 19.69
N SER A 19 4.72 -4.31 20.66
CA SER A 19 5.59 -3.15 20.42
C SER A 19 6.77 -3.49 19.49
N VAL A 20 7.44 -4.60 19.74
CA VAL A 20 8.55 -5.06 18.89
C VAL A 20 8.07 -5.34 17.46
N PHE A 21 6.92 -6.02 17.32
CA PHE A 21 6.32 -6.26 15.99
C PHE A 21 5.93 -4.96 15.28
N ALA A 22 5.34 -4.00 16.00
CA ALA A 22 4.98 -2.71 15.42
C ALA A 22 6.22 -1.97 14.87
N VAL A 23 7.29 -1.87 15.67
CA VAL A 23 8.53 -1.21 15.26
C VAL A 23 9.19 -1.92 14.07
N ALA A 24 9.20 -3.25 14.08
CA ALA A 24 9.75 -4.04 12.98
C ALA A 24 8.98 -3.79 11.67
N ILE A 25 7.64 -3.80 11.71
CA ILE A 25 6.80 -3.54 10.54
C ILE A 25 6.95 -2.10 10.04
N ILE A 26 6.95 -1.13 10.96
CA ILE A 26 7.13 0.28 10.61
C ILE A 26 8.45 0.47 9.87
N THR A 27 9.53 -0.11 10.39
CA THR A 27 10.88 0.04 9.82
C THR A 27 10.98 -0.66 8.46
N GLU A 28 10.49 -1.89 8.34
CA GLU A 28 10.47 -2.64 7.07
C GLU A 28 9.70 -1.88 6.00
N ARG A 29 8.50 -1.37 6.34
CA ARG A 29 7.66 -0.63 5.39
C ARG A 29 8.27 0.71 5.00
N LEU A 30 8.85 1.44 5.95
CA LEU A 30 9.47 2.73 5.65
C LEU A 30 10.67 2.57 4.70
N LEU A 31 11.49 1.53 4.89
CA LEU A 31 12.59 1.20 3.98
C LEU A 31 12.08 0.75 2.61
N TYR A 32 11.03 -0.07 2.56
CA TYR A 32 10.41 -0.52 1.32
C TYR A 32 9.94 0.67 0.46
N PHE A 33 9.14 1.59 1.03
CA PHE A 33 8.64 2.75 0.29
C PHE A 33 9.74 3.74 -0.10
N ARG A 34 10.75 3.92 0.76
CA ARG A 34 11.88 4.79 0.48
C ARG A 34 12.73 4.26 -0.67
N LYS A 35 12.95 2.94 -0.75
CA LYS A 35 13.69 2.31 -1.85
C LYS A 35 12.94 2.45 -3.18
N ILE A 36 11.64 2.17 -3.21
CA ILE A 36 10.84 2.21 -4.44
C ILE A 36 10.76 3.64 -5.01
N GLN A 37 10.57 4.66 -4.16
CA GLN A 37 10.39 6.03 -4.64
C GLN A 37 11.65 6.59 -5.33
N THR A 38 12.85 6.28 -4.84
CA THR A 38 14.09 6.83 -5.40
C THR A 38 14.42 6.22 -6.77
N ASP A 39 14.12 4.94 -6.98
CA ASP A 39 14.44 4.26 -8.24
C ASP A 39 13.37 4.50 -9.34
N GLU A 40 12.10 4.74 -8.96
CA GLU A 40 10.97 4.84 -9.90
C GLU A 40 11.14 5.91 -10.98
N GLU A 41 11.52 7.15 -10.62
CA GLU A 41 11.57 8.27 -11.59
C GLU A 41 12.66 8.12 -12.65
N GLN A 42 13.86 7.71 -12.23
CA GLN A 42 14.97 7.49 -13.16
C GLN A 42 14.73 6.26 -14.02
N PHE A 43 14.16 5.21 -13.43
CA PHE A 43 13.79 3.99 -14.14
C PHE A 43 12.83 4.28 -15.29
N ILE A 44 11.74 5.00 -15.01
CA ILE A 44 10.70 5.29 -16.02
C ILE A 44 11.26 6.16 -17.14
N SER A 45 12.07 7.15 -16.80
CA SER A 45 12.70 8.01 -17.81
C SER A 45 13.63 7.23 -18.74
N ARG A 46 14.37 6.24 -18.21
CA ARG A 46 15.22 5.35 -19.02
C ARG A 46 14.39 4.41 -19.87
N LEU A 47 13.38 3.78 -19.27
CA LEU A 47 12.51 2.83 -19.96
C LEU A 47 11.75 3.48 -21.12
N LYS A 48 11.20 4.68 -20.91
CA LYS A 48 10.51 5.46 -21.95
C LYS A 48 11.41 5.71 -23.16
N ARG A 49 12.67 6.13 -22.94
CA ARG A 49 13.66 6.33 -24.01
C ARG A 49 13.99 5.04 -24.77
N THR A 50 14.03 3.90 -24.08
CA THR A 50 14.30 2.59 -24.71
C THR A 50 13.09 2.11 -25.54
N LEU A 51 11.88 2.33 -25.03
CA LEU A 51 10.63 2.00 -25.73
C LEU A 51 10.41 2.89 -26.96
N GLU A 52 10.71 4.19 -26.88
CA GLU A 52 10.65 5.13 -28.03
C GLU A 52 11.61 4.72 -29.15
N LYS A 53 12.72 4.04 -28.83
CA LYS A 53 13.67 3.50 -29.81
C LYS A 53 13.28 2.12 -30.36
N GLY A 54 12.17 1.53 -29.87
CA GLY A 54 11.71 0.20 -30.29
C GLY A 54 12.53 -0.97 -29.73
N HIS A 55 13.41 -0.75 -28.76
CA HIS A 55 14.26 -1.80 -28.17
C HIS A 55 13.52 -2.56 -27.06
N PHE A 56 12.52 -3.37 -27.41
CA PHE A 56 11.66 -4.05 -26.44
C PHE A 56 12.38 -5.10 -25.57
N GLU A 57 13.38 -5.79 -26.12
CA GLU A 57 14.19 -6.78 -25.37
C GLU A 57 15.06 -6.10 -24.30
N GLU A 58 15.66 -4.95 -24.64
CA GLU A 58 16.42 -4.14 -23.70
C GLU A 58 15.50 -3.58 -22.60
N ALA A 59 14.30 -3.12 -22.97
CA ALA A 59 13.28 -2.66 -22.02
C ALA A 59 12.84 -3.77 -21.05
N LEU A 60 12.69 -5.01 -21.52
CA LEU A 60 12.36 -6.16 -20.68
C LEU A 60 13.48 -6.44 -19.66
N SER A 61 14.74 -6.45 -20.12
CA SER A 61 15.90 -6.66 -19.25
C SER A 61 16.04 -5.58 -18.17
N ILE A 62 15.69 -4.33 -18.49
CA ILE A 62 15.69 -3.22 -17.53
C ILE A 62 14.64 -3.47 -16.43
N CYS A 63 13.45 -3.94 -16.80
CA CYS A 63 12.38 -4.29 -15.86
C CYS A 63 12.77 -5.45 -14.93
N GLU A 64 13.44 -6.49 -15.45
CA GLU A 64 13.87 -7.65 -14.66
C GLU A 64 14.91 -7.30 -13.59
N ASN A 65 15.80 -6.35 -13.90
CA ASN A 65 16.87 -5.93 -12.99
C ASN A 65 16.39 -5.00 -11.86
N ASN A 66 15.17 -4.45 -11.95
CA ASN A 66 14.63 -3.52 -10.96
C ASN A 66 13.24 -3.97 -10.50
N PRO A 67 13.12 -4.84 -9.49
CA PRO A 67 11.83 -5.31 -9.01
C PRO A 67 11.10 -4.20 -8.24
N ALA A 68 10.13 -3.55 -8.89
CA ALA A 68 9.21 -2.59 -8.28
C ALA A 68 7.81 -2.81 -8.86
N PRO A 69 6.73 -2.35 -8.18
CA PRO A 69 5.37 -2.52 -8.68
C PRO A 69 5.21 -2.05 -10.13
N ILE A 70 5.76 -0.88 -10.45
CA ILE A 70 5.70 -0.33 -11.80
C ILE A 70 6.40 -1.23 -12.84
N THR A 71 7.51 -1.88 -12.51
CA THR A 71 8.28 -2.67 -13.48
C THR A 71 7.57 -3.95 -13.89
N ASN A 72 6.78 -4.54 -12.98
CA ASN A 72 5.90 -5.66 -13.31
C ASN A 72 4.81 -5.25 -14.30
N LEU A 73 4.20 -4.07 -14.13
CA LEU A 73 3.20 -3.54 -15.08
C LEU A 73 3.84 -3.31 -16.46
N MET A 74 5.04 -2.75 -16.48
CA MET A 74 5.80 -2.52 -17.71
C MET A 74 6.08 -3.82 -18.45
N ARG A 75 6.58 -4.84 -17.72
CA ARG A 75 6.88 -6.16 -18.29
C ARG A 75 5.64 -6.78 -18.92
N VAL A 76 4.52 -6.80 -18.19
CA VAL A 76 3.24 -7.33 -18.69
C VAL A 76 2.80 -6.59 -19.95
N GLY A 77 2.91 -5.26 -19.98
CA GLY A 77 2.60 -4.45 -21.16
C GLY A 77 3.48 -4.77 -22.38
N ILE A 78 4.80 -4.93 -22.18
CA ILE A 78 5.76 -5.22 -23.26
C ILE A 78 5.57 -6.65 -23.82
N GLU A 79 5.29 -7.62 -22.95
CA GLU A 79 4.99 -9.01 -23.32
C GLU A 79 3.71 -9.10 -24.16
N HIS A 80 2.69 -8.31 -23.81
CA HIS A 80 1.38 -8.31 -24.49
C HIS A 80 1.25 -7.23 -25.58
N ARG A 81 2.36 -6.60 -26.02
CA ARG A 81 2.33 -5.48 -26.99
C ARG A 81 1.66 -5.78 -28.33
N ASN A 82 1.58 -7.06 -28.72
CA ASN A 82 1.00 -7.50 -29.98
C ASN A 82 -0.54 -7.61 -29.95
N TYR A 83 -1.16 -7.49 -28.77
CA TYR A 83 -2.61 -7.51 -28.63
C TYR A 83 -3.24 -6.14 -28.92
N SER A 84 -4.58 -6.07 -28.92
CA SER A 84 -5.29 -4.80 -29.06
C SER A 84 -5.00 -3.88 -27.86
N ALA A 85 -5.14 -2.57 -28.05
CA ALA A 85 -4.94 -1.60 -26.96
C ALA A 85 -5.87 -1.84 -25.77
N GLU A 86 -7.09 -2.33 -26.03
CA GLU A 86 -8.07 -2.68 -25.00
C GLU A 86 -7.59 -3.89 -24.18
N THR A 87 -7.10 -4.94 -24.84
CA THR A 87 -6.53 -6.11 -24.15
C THR A 87 -5.30 -5.73 -23.32
N ILE A 88 -4.38 -4.93 -23.87
CA ILE A 88 -3.19 -4.46 -23.14
C ILE A 88 -3.60 -3.69 -21.89
N LYS A 89 -4.56 -2.75 -22.01
CA LYS A 89 -5.06 -1.97 -20.88
C LYS A 89 -5.66 -2.88 -19.80
N ALA A 90 -6.46 -3.87 -20.20
CA ALA A 90 -7.04 -4.83 -19.28
C ALA A 90 -5.95 -5.62 -18.55
N THR A 91 -4.99 -6.21 -19.27
CA THR A 91 -3.92 -7.01 -18.65
C THR A 91 -3.02 -6.19 -17.71
N ILE A 92 -2.71 -4.93 -18.06
CA ILE A 92 -1.94 -4.05 -17.16
C ILE A 92 -2.76 -3.68 -15.92
N THR A 93 -4.07 -3.45 -16.05
CA THR A 93 -4.96 -3.15 -14.91
C THR A 93 -5.09 -4.33 -13.97
N ASP A 94 -5.19 -5.55 -14.51
CA ASP A 94 -5.19 -6.78 -13.72
C ASP A 94 -3.86 -6.94 -12.97
N ALA A 95 -2.73 -6.68 -13.64
CA ALA A 95 -1.41 -6.70 -13.00
C ALA A 95 -1.28 -5.65 -11.88
N ALA A 96 -1.83 -4.44 -12.07
CA ALA A 96 -1.90 -3.40 -11.04
C ALA A 96 -2.68 -3.87 -9.81
N SER A 97 -3.82 -4.53 -10.02
CA SER A 97 -4.66 -5.08 -8.96
C SER A 97 -3.95 -6.16 -8.14
N LEU A 98 -3.07 -6.95 -8.77
CA LEU A 98 -2.25 -7.96 -8.08
C LEU A 98 -1.09 -7.36 -7.26
N GLU A 99 -0.67 -6.12 -7.56
CA GLU A 99 0.37 -5.42 -6.80
C GLU A 99 -0.17 -4.77 -5.52
N VAL A 100 -1.45 -4.37 -5.49
CA VAL A 100 -2.09 -3.72 -4.33
C VAL A 100 -1.89 -4.51 -3.02
N PRO A 101 -2.21 -5.82 -2.94
CA PRO A 101 -2.01 -6.59 -1.71
C PRO A 101 -0.55 -6.67 -1.25
N ARG A 102 0.42 -6.59 -2.17
CA ARG A 102 1.85 -6.62 -1.84
C ARG A 102 2.27 -5.32 -1.16
N MET A 103 1.73 -4.19 -1.61
CA MET A 103 1.94 -2.87 -1.03
C MET A 103 1.30 -2.75 0.36
N GLU A 104 0.11 -3.32 0.53
CA GLU A 104 -0.64 -3.33 1.79
C GLU A 104 -0.15 -4.37 2.82
N ARG A 105 0.73 -5.29 2.41
CA ARG A 105 1.25 -6.35 3.28
C ARG A 105 1.74 -5.76 4.63
N TYR A 106 1.39 -6.42 5.72
CA TYR A 106 1.65 -6.00 7.11
C TYR A 106 0.95 -4.74 7.62
N LEU A 107 0.39 -3.87 6.77
CA LEU A 107 -0.35 -2.68 7.23
C LEU A 107 -1.59 -3.08 8.02
N SER A 108 -2.34 -4.09 7.55
CA SER A 108 -3.50 -4.62 8.27
C SER A 108 -3.13 -5.08 9.70
N PHE A 109 -2.03 -5.80 9.84
CA PHE A 109 -1.55 -6.25 11.15
C PHE A 109 -1.07 -5.08 12.03
N LEU A 110 -0.39 -4.08 11.47
CA LEU A 110 -0.02 -2.85 12.19
C LEU A 110 -1.27 -2.10 12.69
N GLY A 111 -2.32 -2.02 11.86
CA GLY A 111 -3.62 -1.49 12.24
C GLY A 111 -4.27 -2.29 13.37
N THR A 112 -4.19 -3.61 13.32
CA THR A 112 -4.63 -4.48 14.42
C THR A 112 -3.86 -4.19 15.72
N ILE A 113 -2.54 -4.05 15.67
CA ILE A 113 -1.73 -3.69 16.85
C ILE A 113 -2.17 -2.33 17.40
N ALA A 114 -2.36 -1.35 16.52
CA ALA A 114 -2.79 0.00 16.91
C ALA A 114 -4.13 -0.02 17.67
N HIS A 115 -5.08 -0.86 17.26
CA HIS A 115 -6.39 -0.99 17.92
C HIS A 115 -6.38 -1.89 19.17
N ILE A 116 -5.63 -3.00 19.17
CA ILE A 116 -5.64 -3.96 20.27
C ILE A 116 -4.75 -3.50 21.44
N SER A 117 -3.67 -2.75 21.20
CA SER A 117 -2.75 -2.34 22.28
C SER A 117 -3.43 -1.54 23.42
N PRO A 118 -4.29 -0.54 23.15
CA PRO A 118 -5.04 0.15 24.21
C PRO A 118 -6.04 -0.76 24.91
N LEU A 119 -6.69 -1.67 24.17
CA LEU A 119 -7.64 -2.62 24.73
C LEU A 119 -6.96 -3.62 25.68
N LEU A 120 -5.75 -4.06 25.35
CA LEU A 120 -4.92 -4.85 26.26
C LEU A 120 -4.50 -4.05 27.50
N GLY A 121 -4.18 -2.77 27.34
CA GLY A 121 -3.92 -1.88 28.47
C GLY A 121 -5.13 -1.75 29.41
N LEU A 122 -6.33 -1.58 28.85
CA LEU A 122 -7.59 -1.54 29.59
C LEU A 122 -7.89 -2.90 30.26
N LEU A 123 -7.63 -4.02 29.59
CA LEU A 123 -7.74 -5.35 30.19
C LEU A 123 -6.79 -5.50 31.38
N GLY A 124 -5.58 -4.94 31.29
CA GLY A 124 -4.62 -4.86 32.38
C GLY A 124 -5.15 -4.11 33.60
N THR A 125 -5.87 -3.01 33.41
CA THR A 125 -6.50 -2.31 34.55
C THR A 125 -7.64 -3.09 35.18
N VAL A 126 -8.49 -3.72 34.37
CA VAL A 126 -9.59 -4.56 34.88
C VAL A 126 -9.04 -5.72 35.69
N THR A 127 -8.06 -6.45 35.14
CA THR A 127 -7.46 -7.61 35.83
C THR A 127 -6.66 -7.24 37.07
N GLY A 128 -5.90 -6.14 37.03
CA GLY A 128 -5.17 -5.64 38.20
C GLY A 128 -6.09 -5.18 39.32
N ASN A 129 -7.20 -4.50 38.99
CA ASN A 129 -8.21 -4.13 39.98
C ASN A 129 -8.91 -5.34 40.59
N ILE A 130 -9.28 -6.35 39.77
CA ILE A 130 -9.87 -7.61 40.27
C ILE A 130 -8.94 -8.29 41.28
N GLN A 131 -7.64 -8.37 40.99
CA GLN A 131 -6.66 -8.96 41.91
C GLN A 131 -6.52 -8.13 43.19
N ALA A 132 -6.43 -6.79 43.06
CA ALA A 132 -6.29 -5.91 44.21
C ALA A 132 -7.48 -5.98 45.18
N PHE A 133 -8.71 -6.11 44.66
CA PHE A 133 -9.91 -6.29 45.48
C PHE A 133 -10.13 -7.75 45.94
N GLY A 134 -9.68 -8.76 45.21
CA GLY A 134 -9.74 -10.16 45.64
C GLY A 134 -8.98 -10.40 46.94
N VAL A 135 -7.79 -9.79 47.08
CA VAL A 135 -6.98 -9.84 48.31
C VAL A 135 -7.71 -9.20 49.50
N LEU A 136 -8.57 -8.21 49.29
CA LEU A 136 -9.38 -7.64 50.38
C LEU A 136 -10.51 -8.58 50.83
N GLY A 137 -11.06 -9.39 49.92
CA GLY A 137 -12.13 -10.35 50.20
C GLY A 137 -11.66 -11.57 50.99
N ASP A 138 -10.46 -12.08 50.68
CA ASP A 138 -9.93 -13.29 51.30
C ASP A 138 -9.32 -13.06 52.69
N PHE A 139 -8.81 -11.85 52.97
CA PHE A 139 -8.05 -11.57 54.19
C PHE A 139 -8.83 -10.94 55.36
N GLY A 140 -10.14 -10.71 55.24
CA GLY A 140 -10.99 -10.30 56.37
C GLY A 140 -10.57 -8.97 57.03
N ALA A 141 -11.28 -7.89 56.65
CA ALA A 141 -11.36 -6.61 57.37
C ALA A 141 -10.11 -5.71 57.50
N VAL A 142 -8.88 -6.17 57.27
CA VAL A 142 -7.70 -5.28 57.17
C VAL A 142 -6.74 -5.77 56.08
N GLY A 143 -7.12 -5.59 54.81
CA GLY A 143 -6.16 -5.76 53.71
C GLY A 143 -5.07 -4.69 53.80
N ASP A 144 -3.79 -5.08 53.69
CA ASP A 144 -2.66 -4.16 53.69
C ASP A 144 -2.86 -3.11 52.56
N PRO A 145 -3.02 -1.81 52.90
CA PRO A 145 -3.19 -0.75 51.91
C PRO A 145 -2.06 -0.70 50.87
N SER A 146 -0.87 -1.18 51.23
CA SER A 146 0.30 -1.25 50.36
C SER A 146 0.09 -2.25 49.22
N LEU A 147 -0.59 -3.38 49.48
CA LEU A 147 -0.89 -4.39 48.45
C LEU A 147 -1.93 -3.87 47.45
N LEU A 148 -2.97 -3.20 47.96
CA LEU A 148 -3.99 -2.54 47.13
C LEU A 148 -3.36 -1.48 46.22
N ALA A 149 -2.53 -0.59 46.81
CA ALA A 149 -1.85 0.46 46.07
C ALA A 149 -0.92 -0.11 44.98
N ARG A 150 -0.24 -1.23 45.25
CA ARG A 150 0.60 -1.90 44.27
C ARG A 150 -0.19 -2.46 43.10
N GLY A 151 -1.31 -3.16 43.34
CA GLY A 151 -2.14 -3.72 42.27
C GLY A 151 -2.77 -2.64 41.37
N ILE A 152 -3.20 -1.52 41.95
CA ILE A 152 -3.72 -0.37 41.19
C ILE A 152 -2.60 0.30 40.38
N SER A 153 -1.41 0.47 40.96
CA SER A 153 -0.26 1.04 40.25
C SER A 153 0.16 0.20 39.06
N GLU A 154 0.16 -1.13 39.21
CA GLU A 154 0.46 -2.07 38.14
C GLU A 154 -0.57 -1.97 37.00
N ALA A 155 -1.85 -1.98 37.36
CA ALA A 155 -2.97 -1.76 36.44
C ALA A 155 -2.75 -0.49 35.60
N LEU A 156 -2.50 0.66 36.24
CA LEU A 156 -2.29 1.92 35.52
C LEU A 156 -1.07 1.89 34.60
N LEU A 157 0.00 1.20 35.01
CA LEU A 157 1.22 1.08 34.21
C LEU A 157 0.99 0.26 32.93
N THR A 158 0.20 -0.82 32.98
CA THR A 158 -0.17 -1.60 31.79
C THR A 158 -1.01 -0.78 30.80
N THR A 159 -1.92 0.06 31.28
CA THR A 159 -2.68 0.99 30.42
C THR A 159 -1.77 2.01 29.75
N ALA A 160 -0.87 2.64 30.52
CA ALA A 160 0.08 3.58 29.97
C ALA A 160 0.94 2.93 28.87
N ALA A 161 1.43 1.71 29.10
CA ALA A 161 2.19 0.96 28.10
C ALA A 161 1.39 0.69 26.81
N GLY A 162 0.13 0.25 26.92
CA GLY A 162 -0.74 0.01 25.77
C GLY A 162 -0.97 1.25 24.91
N ILE A 163 -1.14 2.42 25.55
CA ILE A 163 -1.30 3.71 24.88
C ILE A 163 0.01 4.15 24.21
N ILE A 164 1.15 4.02 24.91
CA ILE A 164 2.47 4.37 24.38
C ILE A 164 2.79 3.58 23.10
N VAL A 165 2.35 2.32 23.00
CA VAL A 165 2.54 1.49 21.80
C VAL A 165 1.53 1.86 20.71
N SER A 166 0.27 2.12 21.07
CA SER A 166 -0.81 2.41 20.13
C SER A 166 -0.62 3.72 19.37
N ILE A 167 -0.21 4.80 20.05
CA ILE A 167 -0.02 6.13 19.45
C ILE A 167 0.91 6.11 18.24
N PRO A 168 2.16 5.62 18.32
CA PRO A 168 3.02 5.54 17.15
C PRO A 168 2.47 4.56 16.12
N ALA A 169 1.91 3.41 16.55
CA ALA A 169 1.36 2.42 15.62
C ALA A 169 0.25 3.00 14.73
N ILE A 170 -0.71 3.75 15.30
CA ILE A 170 -1.80 4.36 14.53
C ILE A 170 -1.31 5.47 13.60
N VAL A 171 -0.35 6.29 14.05
CA VAL A 171 0.23 7.37 13.24
C VAL A 171 0.94 6.80 12.02
N PHE A 172 1.81 5.81 12.22
CA PHE A 172 2.53 5.17 11.11
C PHE A 172 1.61 4.34 10.23
N TYR A 173 0.60 3.66 10.79
CA TYR A 173 -0.42 2.97 10.00
C TYR A 173 -1.10 3.93 9.02
N ASN A 174 -1.65 5.04 9.52
CA ASN A 174 -2.33 6.02 8.68
C ASN A 174 -1.40 6.64 7.62
N TYR A 175 -0.16 6.95 8.00
CA TYR A 175 0.86 7.45 7.07
C TYR A 175 1.15 6.44 5.95
N LEU A 176 1.39 5.17 6.30
CA LEU A 176 1.70 4.12 5.34
C LEU A 176 0.50 3.80 4.43
N VAL A 177 -0.72 3.77 4.97
CA VAL A 177 -1.96 3.60 4.18
C VAL A 177 -2.10 4.72 3.15
N SER A 178 -1.93 5.98 3.57
CA SER A 178 -1.93 7.12 2.64
C SER A 178 -0.86 6.94 1.57
N ARG A 179 0.35 6.49 1.94
CA ARG A 179 1.43 6.25 0.99
C ARG A 179 1.11 5.13 -0.02
N VAL A 180 0.47 4.06 0.42
CA VAL A 180 -0.03 2.99 -0.47
C VAL A 180 -1.02 3.58 -1.48
N ASN A 181 -2.05 4.27 -1.01
CA ASN A 181 -3.08 4.87 -1.87
C ASN A 181 -2.49 5.80 -2.92
N HIS A 182 -1.56 6.68 -2.52
CA HIS A 182 -0.84 7.53 -3.47
C HIS A 182 -0.06 6.74 -4.52
N SER A 183 0.46 5.56 -4.17
CA SER A 183 1.21 4.72 -5.11
C SER A 183 0.29 3.97 -6.07
N ILE A 184 -0.88 3.54 -5.61
CA ILE A 184 -1.91 2.93 -6.46
C ILE A 184 -2.36 3.93 -7.52
N ILE A 185 -2.71 5.16 -7.12
CA ILE A 185 -3.11 6.22 -8.05
C ILE A 185 -1.99 6.51 -9.07
N ARG A 186 -0.72 6.51 -8.64
CA ARG A 186 0.41 6.69 -9.57
C ARG A 186 0.54 5.52 -10.55
N LEU A 187 0.35 4.28 -10.10
CA LEU A 187 0.37 3.10 -10.98
C LEU A 187 -0.75 3.20 -12.02
N GLU A 188 -1.98 3.49 -11.60
CA GLU A 188 -3.15 3.64 -12.48
C GLU A 188 -2.95 4.73 -13.53
N ASN A 189 -2.46 5.91 -13.13
CA ASN A 189 -2.18 7.00 -14.06
C ASN A 189 -1.12 6.62 -15.11
N ARG A 190 -0.12 5.82 -14.72
CA ARG A 190 0.93 5.36 -15.64
C ARG A 190 0.45 4.29 -16.61
N VAL A 191 -0.60 3.51 -16.30
CA VAL A 191 -1.18 2.52 -17.24
C VAL A 191 -1.56 3.19 -18.56
N SER A 192 -2.25 4.33 -18.50
CA SER A 192 -2.68 5.06 -19.70
C SER A 192 -1.50 5.57 -20.52
N GLU A 193 -0.46 6.09 -19.85
CA GLU A 193 0.77 6.54 -20.53
C GLU A 193 1.46 5.38 -21.25
N LEU A 194 1.44 4.17 -20.68
CA LEU A 194 2.07 3.00 -21.28
C LEU A 194 1.37 2.46 -22.48
N VAL A 195 0.04 2.40 -22.44
CA VAL A 195 -0.73 2.01 -23.61
C VAL A 195 -0.43 2.98 -24.76
N MET A 196 -0.35 4.29 -24.47
CA MET A 196 0.02 5.29 -25.45
C MET A 196 1.47 5.14 -25.96
N LEU A 197 2.42 4.74 -25.12
CA LEU A 197 3.80 4.51 -25.57
C LEU A 197 3.95 3.25 -26.44
N LEU A 198 3.18 2.20 -26.14
CA LEU A 198 3.24 0.93 -26.88
C LEU A 198 2.44 0.97 -28.19
N LYS A 199 1.32 1.71 -28.22
CA LYS A 199 0.37 1.75 -29.35
C LYS A 199 0.22 3.12 -30.00
N GLY A 200 0.83 4.17 -29.47
CA GLY A 200 0.74 5.55 -29.98
C GLY A 200 1.01 5.69 -31.49
N PRO A 201 2.01 5.01 -32.07
CA PRO A 201 2.24 5.04 -33.52
C PRO A 201 1.10 4.37 -34.31
N GLU A 202 0.56 3.25 -33.83
CA GLU A 202 -0.56 2.53 -34.45
C GLU A 202 -1.89 3.30 -34.32
N MET A 203 -2.16 3.92 -33.16
CA MET A 203 -3.36 4.72 -32.92
C MET A 203 -3.36 6.00 -33.76
N ALA A 204 -2.22 6.70 -33.85
CA ALA A 204 -2.08 7.89 -34.69
C ALA A 204 -2.23 7.54 -36.19
N ALA A 205 -1.66 6.40 -36.63
CA ALA A 205 -1.82 5.92 -38.00
C ALA A 205 -3.27 5.48 -38.31
N THR A 206 -3.95 4.87 -37.34
CA THR A 206 -5.36 4.46 -37.47
C THR A 206 -6.29 5.67 -37.51
N GLU A 207 -6.10 6.68 -36.64
CA GLU A 207 -6.87 7.93 -36.65
C GLU A 207 -6.63 8.76 -37.91
N ALA A 208 -5.38 8.82 -38.39
CA ALA A 208 -5.06 9.45 -39.67
C ALA A 208 -5.77 8.75 -40.84
N GLY A 209 -5.71 7.40 -40.89
CA GLY A 209 -6.40 6.62 -41.91
C GLY A 209 -7.93 6.75 -41.87
N ILE A 210 -8.53 6.86 -40.68
CA ILE A 210 -9.98 7.09 -40.53
C ILE A 210 -10.35 8.52 -40.97
N ARG A 211 -9.55 9.53 -40.64
CA ARG A 211 -9.77 10.91 -41.10
C ARG A 211 -9.66 11.03 -42.61
N ASP A 212 -8.65 10.41 -43.22
CA ASP A 212 -8.46 10.41 -44.67
C ASP A 212 -9.60 9.65 -45.37
N ALA A 213 -10.03 8.50 -44.83
CA ALA A 213 -11.16 7.76 -45.37
C ALA A 213 -12.51 8.50 -45.24
N THR A 214 -12.68 9.27 -44.16
CA THR A 214 -13.88 10.10 -43.94
C THR A 214 -13.87 11.32 -44.88
N ALA A 215 -12.73 11.98 -45.04
CA ALA A 215 -12.57 13.09 -45.99
C ALA A 215 -12.76 12.64 -47.45
N ALA A 216 -12.27 11.46 -47.82
CA ALA A 216 -12.47 10.89 -49.15
C ALA A 216 -13.94 10.53 -49.43
N LYS A 217 -14.70 10.08 -48.42
CA LYS A 217 -16.15 9.83 -48.55
C LYS A 217 -16.94 11.12 -48.73
N LEU A 218 -16.63 12.15 -47.94
CA LEU A 218 -17.29 13.47 -48.04
C LEU A 218 -17.02 14.13 -49.41
N ALA A 219 -15.79 14.02 -49.92
CA ALA A 219 -15.45 14.54 -51.25
C ALA A 219 -16.12 13.78 -52.41
N ALA A 220 -16.38 12.48 -52.24
CA ALA A 220 -17.09 11.66 -53.23
C ALA A 220 -18.60 11.97 -53.27
N GLU A 221 -19.22 12.27 -52.13
CA GLU A 221 -20.62 12.70 -52.04
C GLU A 221 -20.84 14.10 -52.66
N GLU A 222 -19.90 15.04 -52.54
CA GLU A 222 -20.00 16.36 -53.18
C GLU A 222 -19.91 16.32 -54.72
N THR A 223 -19.25 15.31 -55.30
CA THR A 223 -19.14 15.15 -56.76
C THR A 223 -20.36 14.50 -57.43
N ASP A 224 -21.23 13.81 -56.69
CA ASP A 224 -22.43 13.13 -57.23
C ASP A 224 -23.65 14.07 -57.32
N ASP A 225 -23.65 15.18 -56.56
CA ASP A 225 -24.71 16.20 -56.58
C ASP A 225 -24.52 17.28 -57.68
N SER A 226 -23.41 17.23 -58.44
CA SER A 226 -23.16 18.14 -59.55
C SER A 226 -23.56 17.56 -60.92
N PHE A 227 -24.86 17.73 -61.24
CA PHE A 227 -25.49 17.81 -62.58
C PHE A 227 -25.77 16.49 -63.35
N PRO A 228 -26.95 16.38 -64.01
CA PRO A 228 -27.37 17.32 -65.04
C PRO A 228 -28.73 17.98 -64.82
N SER A 229 -28.68 19.30 -64.94
CA SER A 229 -29.73 20.14 -65.51
C SER A 229 -29.99 19.65 -66.93
N LEU A 230 -31.20 19.18 -67.18
CA LEU A 230 -31.96 19.37 -68.42
C LEU A 230 -33.44 19.13 -68.12
#